data_AF-A0A350SXN9-F1
#
_entry.id   AF-A0A350SXN9-F1
#
_cell.length_a   1.000
_cell.length_b   1.000
_cell.length_c   1.000
_cell.angle_alpha   90.00
_cell.angle_beta   90.00
_cell.angle_gamma   90.00
#
_symmetry.space_group_name_H-M   'P 1'
#
loop_
_entity.id
_entity.type
_entity.pdbx_description
1 polymer ?
#
loop_
_entity_poly.entity_id
_entity_poly.type
_entity_poly.pdbx_seq_one_letter_code
_entity_poly.pdbx_strand_id
1 'polypeptide(L)'
;MHFMTGVDHRTFEDDERDLARRLRCPVLTLRGEFGKVHGLFGVLATWQEKADAVEGHPLPCGRFIPEEAPELLLVDLQAFLPA
;
A
#
# COMPACT_ATOMS: atom_id res chain seq x y z
N MET A 1 -15.65 -30.90 24.29
CA MET A 1 -14.52 -30.45 23.44
C MET A 1 -15.10 -29.97 22.12
N HIS A 2 -15.23 -28.66 21.95
CA HIS A 2 -15.69 -28.03 20.70
C HIS A 2 -14.43 -27.52 20.00
N PHE A 3 -14.02 -28.18 18.91
CA PHE A 3 -12.82 -27.80 18.16
C PHE A 3 -13.10 -26.51 17.38
N MET A 4 -12.38 -25.46 17.77
CA MET A 4 -12.35 -24.16 17.13
C MET A 4 -11.56 -24.24 15.82
N THR A 5 -12.18 -24.76 14.75
CA THR A 5 -11.65 -24.69 13.38
C THR A 5 -12.39 -23.60 12.61
N GLY A 6 -12.23 -22.36 13.07
CA GLY A 6 -12.80 -21.17 12.44
C GLY A 6 -11.74 -20.42 11.65
N VAL A 7 -11.17 -21.02 10.61
CA VAL A 7 -10.62 -20.24 9.49
C VAL A 7 -11.68 -20.34 8.41
N ASP A 8 -12.36 -19.23 8.14
CA ASP A 8 -13.43 -19.15 7.16
C ASP A 8 -12.86 -19.49 5.78
N HIS A 9 -13.09 -20.71 5.29
CA HIS A 9 -12.68 -21.20 3.97
C HIS A 9 -12.94 -20.20 2.82
N ARG A 10 -13.96 -19.36 2.97
CA ARG A 10 -14.31 -18.30 2.03
C ARG A 10 -13.25 -17.22 1.88
N THR A 11 -12.49 -16.86 2.92
CA THR A 11 -11.46 -15.82 2.80
C THR A 11 -10.33 -16.24 1.87
N PHE A 12 -9.95 -17.53 1.90
CA PHE A 12 -8.89 -18.05 1.05
C PHE A 12 -9.33 -18.14 -0.42
N GLU A 13 -10.56 -18.60 -0.68
CA GLU A 13 -11.14 -18.65 -2.02
C GLU A 13 -11.34 -17.24 -2.62
N ASP A 14 -11.73 -16.27 -1.79
CA ASP A 14 -11.84 -14.87 -2.19
C ASP A 14 -10.46 -14.26 -2.49
N ASP A 15 -9.45 -14.53 -1.65
CA ASP A 15 -8.06 -14.09 -1.86
C ASP A 15 -7.47 -14.67 -3.15
N GLU A 16 -7.66 -15.97 -3.42
CA GLU A 16 -7.19 -16.62 -4.66
C GLU A 16 -7.85 -16.02 -5.90
N ARG A 17 -9.17 -15.76 -5.83
CA ARG A 17 -9.92 -15.18 -6.94
C ARG A 17 -9.50 -13.74 -7.23
N ASP A 18 -9.20 -12.96 -6.18
CA ASP A 18 -8.82 -11.56 -6.32
C ASP A 18 -7.32 -11.38 -6.60
N LEU A 19 -6.48 -12.41 -6.38
CA LEU A 19 -5.03 -12.36 -6.63
C LEU A 19 -4.68 -11.99 -8.09
N ALA A 20 -5.51 -12.41 -9.03
CA ALA A 20 -5.38 -12.15 -10.46
C ALA A 20 -5.95 -10.78 -10.89
N ARG A 21 -6.67 -10.09 -10.01
CA ARG A 21 -7.26 -8.78 -10.31
C ARG A 21 -6.24 -7.69 -10.06
N ARG A 22 -6.31 -6.65 -10.90
CA ARG A 22 -5.49 -5.45 -10.78
C ARG A 22 -6.36 -4.26 -10.37
N LEU A 23 -5.81 -3.37 -9.56
CA LEU A 23 -6.43 -2.09 -9.24
C LEU A 23 -6.50 -1.24 -10.50
N ARG A 24 -7.71 -0.80 -10.85
CA ARG A 24 -8.00 0.02 -12.04
C ARG A 24 -7.95 1.52 -11.75
N CYS A 25 -8.06 1.91 -10.49
CA CYS A 25 -7.90 3.30 -10.07
C CYS A 25 -6.41 3.65 -9.94
N PRO A 26 -6.05 4.94 -10.04
CA PRO A 26 -4.73 5.41 -9.66
C PRO A 26 -4.38 4.98 -8.23
N VAL A 27 -3.11 4.68 -7.97
CA VAL A 27 -2.57 4.32 -6.66
C VAL A 27 -1.34 5.19 -6.36
N LEU A 28 -1.37 5.89 -5.23
CA LEU A 28 -0.24 6.65 -4.69
C LEU A 28 0.44 5.86 -3.57
N THR A 29 1.74 5.60 -3.70
CA THR A 29 2.53 4.84 -2.70
C THR A 29 3.61 5.70 -2.06
N LEU A 30 3.33 6.25 -0.88
CA LEU A 30 4.29 7.02 -0.09
C LEU A 30 4.99 6.13 0.94
N ARG A 31 6.30 6.36 1.13
CA ARG A 31 7.13 5.58 2.07
C ARG A 31 8.16 6.46 2.75
N GLY A 32 8.49 6.16 4.00
CA GLY A 32 9.62 6.83 4.66
C GLY A 32 10.97 6.44 4.04
N GLU A 33 11.84 7.42 3.86
CA GLU A 33 13.23 7.24 3.45
C GLU A 33 14.07 6.52 4.53
N PHE A 34 13.76 6.77 5.80
CA PHE A 34 14.52 6.23 6.93
C PHE A 34 13.93 4.94 7.50
N GLY A 35 12.82 4.46 6.94
CA GLY A 35 12.24 3.18 7.31
C GLY A 35 13.14 2.02 6.88
N LYS A 36 13.24 0.97 7.72
CA LYS A 36 13.99 -0.29 7.44
C LYS A 36 13.67 -0.95 6.08
N VAL A 37 12.59 -0.52 5.43
CA VAL A 37 12.05 -1.02 4.16
C VAL A 37 12.68 -0.35 2.95
N HIS A 38 13.28 0.85 3.10
CA HIS A 38 13.74 1.68 1.98
C HIS A 38 14.82 1.00 1.11
N GLY A 39 15.62 0.11 1.69
CA GLY A 39 16.66 -0.63 0.97
C GLY A 39 16.32 -2.06 0.55
N LEU A 40 15.20 -2.62 1.02
CA LEU A 40 14.91 -4.06 0.88
C LEU A 40 13.71 -4.38 -0.01
N PHE A 41 12.77 -3.45 -0.16
CA PHE A 41 11.55 -3.68 -0.93
C PHE A 41 11.30 -2.50 -1.87
N GLY A 42 11.27 -2.80 -3.17
CA GLY A 42 10.78 -1.87 -4.18
C GLY A 42 9.28 -1.71 -4.06
N VAL A 43 8.81 -0.96 -3.06
CA VAL A 43 7.38 -0.76 -2.77
C VAL A 43 6.62 -0.38 -4.04
N LEU A 44 7.17 0.55 -4.82
CA LEU A 44 6.59 0.96 -6.10
C LEU A 44 6.46 -0.20 -7.09
N ALA A 45 7.52 -1.00 -7.26
CA ALA A 45 7.53 -2.15 -8.16
C ALA A 45 6.50 -3.21 -7.73
N THR A 46 6.40 -3.50 -6.43
CA THR A 46 5.39 -4.42 -5.89
C THR A 46 3.97 -3.98 -6.22
N TRP A 47 3.68 -2.67 -6.13
CA TRP A 47 2.37 -2.15 -6.46
C TRP A 47 2.11 -2.10 -7.97
N GLN A 48 3.14 -1.86 -8.79
CA GLN A 48 3.04 -1.93 -10.25
C GLN A 48 2.67 -3.33 -10.77
N GLU A 49 2.97 -4.39 -10.02
CA GLU A 49 2.50 -5.75 -10.36
C GLU A 49 1.00 -5.94 -10.11
N LYS A 50 0.37 -5.08 -9.29
CA LYS A 50 -1.01 -5.23 -8.81
C LYS A 50 -1.96 -4.12 -9.24
N ALA A 51 -1.50 -3.10 -9.97
CA ALA A 51 -2.32 -1.95 -10.34
C ALA A 51 -1.93 -1.40 -11.72
N ASP A 52 -2.90 -0.82 -12.43
CA ASP A 52 -2.71 -0.32 -13.79
C ASP A 52 -2.04 1.06 -13.83
N ALA A 53 -2.21 1.88 -12.78
CA ALA A 53 -1.59 3.19 -12.65
C ALA A 53 -1.07 3.38 -11.22
N VAL A 54 0.26 3.42 -11.08
CA VAL A 54 0.93 3.57 -9.79
C VAL A 54 1.97 4.66 -9.87
N GLU A 55 1.92 5.58 -8.92
CA GLU A 55 2.93 6.58 -8.68
C GLU A 55 3.31 6.59 -7.20
N GLY A 56 4.47 7.18 -6.89
CA GLY A 56 4.90 7.28 -5.51
C GLY A 56 6.40 7.48 -5.36
N HIS A 57 6.78 8.08 -4.24
CA HIS A 57 8.14 8.47 -3.93
C HIS A 57 8.38 8.35 -2.42
N PRO A 58 9.64 8.38 -1.99
CA PRO A 58 9.92 8.45 -0.57
C PRO A 58 9.69 9.87 -0.03
N LEU A 59 9.45 9.95 1.27
CA LEU A 59 9.44 11.17 2.06
C LEU A 59 10.56 11.12 3.10
N PRO A 60 11.17 12.27 3.47
CA PRO A 60 12.31 12.33 4.39
C PRO A 60 11.88 12.10 5.85
N CYS A 61 11.30 10.93 6.13
CA CYS A 61 10.77 10.52 7.42
C CYS A 61 10.91 9.00 7.64
N GLY A 62 10.59 8.56 8.85
CA GLY A 62 10.53 7.16 9.26
C GLY A 62 9.21 6.49 8.88
N ARG A 63 8.69 5.65 9.78
CA ARG A 63 7.52 4.79 9.48
C ARG A 63 6.21 5.57 9.55
N PHE A 64 6.13 6.61 10.36
CA PHE A 64 4.88 7.29 10.69
C PHE A 64 4.77 8.60 9.92
N ILE A 65 4.62 8.50 8.60
CA ILE A 65 4.53 9.65 7.68
C ILE A 65 3.56 10.75 8.16
N PRO A 66 2.33 10.44 8.65
CA PRO A 66 1.42 11.50 9.10
C PRO A 66 1.89 12.27 10.33
N GLU A 67 2.79 11.70 11.13
CA GLU A 67 3.35 12.35 12.34
C GLU A 67 4.67 13.05 12.03
N GLU A 68 5.49 12.45 11.16
CA GLU A 68 6.85 12.88 10.88
C GLU A 68 6.97 13.85 9.71
N ALA A 69 6.06 13.78 8.73
CA ALA A 69 6.02 14.65 7.55
C ALA A 69 4.57 14.99 7.12
N PRO A 70 3.74 15.55 8.03
CA PRO A 70 2.33 15.83 7.74
C PRO A 70 2.12 16.79 6.57
N GLU A 71 2.96 17.83 6.44
CA GLU A 71 2.81 18.84 5.38
C GLU A 71 3.11 18.26 4.00
N LEU A 72 4.17 17.45 3.88
CA LEU A 72 4.53 16.80 2.63
C LEU A 72 3.47 15.77 2.22
N LEU A 73 2.98 14.99 3.20
CA LEU A 73 1.86 14.08 2.98
C LEU A 73 0.62 14.81 2.43
N LEU A 74 0.28 15.98 2.99
CA LEU A 74 -0.86 16.76 2.53
C LEU A 74 -0.66 17.28 1.10
N VAL A 75 0.54 17.75 0.74
CA VAL A 75 0.86 18.19 -0.63
C VAL A 75 0.63 17.05 -1.62
N ASP A 76 1.14 15.85 -1.32
CA ASP A 76 1.01 14.69 -2.21
C ASP A 76 -0.45 14.24 -2.33
N LEU A 77 -1.19 14.20 -1.21
CA LEU A 77 -2.60 13.83 -1.20
C LEU A 77 -3.46 14.83 -1.98
N GLN A 78 -3.19 16.14 -1.84
CA GLN A 78 -3.92 17.18 -2.56
C GLN A 78 -3.63 17.15 -4.07
N ALA A 79 -2.41 16.81 -4.47
CA ALA A 79 -2.07 16.64 -5.88
C ALA A 79 -2.72 15.40 -6.50
N PHE A 80 -2.89 14.33 -5.70
CA PHE A 80 -3.39 13.04 -6.17
C PHE A 80 -4.91 12.93 -6.19
N LEU A 81 -5.58 13.47 -5.17
CA LEU A 81 -7.04 13.33 -5.03
C LEU A 81 -7.77 14.33 -5.94
N PRO A 82 -8.82 13.89 -6.65
CA PRO A 82 -9.69 14.81 -7.38
C PRO A 82 -10.42 15.75 -6.40
N ALA A 83 -10.71 16.97 -6.87
CA ALA A 83 -11.47 17.98 -6.12
C ALA A 83 -12.92 17.58 -5.85
#